data_AF-A0A0I9SQB7-F1
#
_entry.id   AF-A0A0I9SQB7-F1
#
_cell.length_a   1.000
_cell.length_b   1.000
_cell.length_c   1.000
_cell.angle_alpha   90.00
_cell.angle_beta   90.00
_cell.angle_gamma   90.00
#
_symmetry.space_group_name_H-M   'P 1'
#
loop_
_entity.id
_entity.type
_entity.pdbx_description
1 polymer ?
#
loop_
_entity_poly.entity_id
_entity_poly.type
_entity_poly.pdbx_seq_one_letter_code
_entity_poly.pdbx_strand_id
1 'polypeptide(L)'
;MTAEETNGAVLRRLIEKAGLTQLEALELVNVGQAKPIAVSTWKAYLASRASKRWRDCPETILAHAKSRLGADSRDSIATNQTMDTQGRGQ
;
A
#
# COMPACT_ATOMS: atom_id res chain seq x y z
N MET A 1 -25.73 -5.69 -11.30
CA MET A 1 -25.59 -6.28 -9.95
C MET A 1 -24.22 -5.89 -9.44
N THR A 2 -24.10 -4.79 -8.71
CA THR A 2 -22.82 -4.39 -8.11
C THR A 2 -22.59 -5.28 -6.90
N ALA A 3 -21.81 -6.34 -7.07
CA ALA A 3 -21.33 -7.12 -5.93
C ALA A 3 -20.71 -6.15 -4.93
N GLU A 4 -21.19 -6.14 -3.68
CA GLU A 4 -20.65 -5.28 -2.63
C GLU A 4 -19.12 -5.40 -2.62
N GLU A 5 -18.45 -4.26 -2.77
CA GLU A 5 -17.01 -4.21 -2.87
C GLU A 5 -16.41 -4.65 -1.54
N THR A 6 -15.63 -5.73 -1.55
CA THR A 6 -15.03 -6.27 -0.32
C THR A 6 -13.95 -5.33 0.20
N ASN A 7 -13.71 -5.34 1.52
CA ASN A 7 -12.62 -4.56 2.12
C ASN A 7 -11.25 -4.86 1.48
N GLY A 8 -11.02 -6.11 1.06
CA GLY A 8 -9.82 -6.50 0.31
C GLY A 8 -9.71 -5.82 -1.07
N ALA A 9 -10.83 -5.65 -1.77
CA ALA A 9 -10.87 -4.93 -3.04
C ALA A 9 -10.63 -3.42 -2.86
N VAL A 10 -11.21 -2.81 -1.82
CA VAL A 10 -10.91 -1.41 -1.44
C VAL A 10 -9.43 -1.25 -1.11
N LEU A 11 -8.88 -2.17 -0.31
CA LEU A 11 -7.47 -2.15 0.09
C LEU A 11 -6.54 -2.23 -1.13
N ARG A 12 -6.84 -3.12 -2.09
CA ARG A 12 -6.07 -3.25 -3.31
C ARG A 12 -6.03 -1.95 -4.12
N ARG A 13 -7.18 -1.28 -4.27
CA ARG A 13 -7.26 0.02 -4.96
C ARG A 13 -6.47 1.11 -4.25
N LEU A 14 -6.40 1.10 -2.92
CA LEU A 14 -5.58 2.06 -2.17
C LEU A 14 -4.09 1.88 -2.47
N ILE A 15 -3.63 0.63 -2.47
CA ILE A 15 -2.24 0.28 -2.79
C ILE A 15 -1.91 0.73 -4.23
N GLU A 16 -2.79 0.41 -5.19
CA GLU A 16 -2.64 0.79 -6.59
C GLU A 16 -2.61 2.31 -6.78
N LYS A 17 -3.49 3.05 -6.09
CA LYS A 17 -3.52 4.53 -6.13
C LYS A 17 -2.30 5.17 -5.50
N ALA A 18 -1.72 4.56 -4.47
CA ALA A 18 -0.50 5.03 -3.83
C ALA A 18 0.76 4.72 -4.66
N GLY A 19 0.65 3.94 -5.75
CA GLY A 19 1.79 3.55 -6.58
C GLY A 19 2.76 2.60 -5.89
N LEU A 20 2.32 1.93 -4.82
CA LEU A 20 3.15 1.05 -4.00
C LEU A 20 3.01 -0.42 -4.41
N THR A 21 4.06 -1.20 -4.20
CA THR A 21 3.91 -2.67 -4.24
C THR A 21 3.13 -3.18 -3.02
N GLN A 22 2.60 -4.40 -3.12
CA GLN A 22 1.90 -5.03 -2.00
C GLN A 22 2.78 -5.18 -0.74
N LEU A 23 4.10 -5.34 -0.90
CA LEU A 23 5.02 -5.51 0.22
C LEU A 23 5.34 -4.15 0.86
N GLU A 24 5.63 -3.12 0.07
CA GLU A 24 5.86 -1.77 0.60
C GLU A 24 4.62 -1.25 1.35
N ALA A 25 3.43 -1.47 0.79
CA ALA A 25 2.19 -1.11 1.47
C ALA A 25 2.00 -1.89 2.78
N LEU A 26 2.39 -3.16 2.83
CA LEU A 26 2.35 -3.95 4.07
C LEU A 26 3.31 -3.38 5.11
N GLU A 27 4.53 -3.01 4.72
CA GLU A 27 5.51 -2.41 5.61
C GLU A 27 4.95 -1.11 6.22
N LEU A 28 4.41 -0.22 5.39
CA LEU A 28 3.79 1.04 5.85
C LEU A 28 2.58 0.82 6.77
N VAL A 29 1.72 -0.16 6.44
CA VAL A 29 0.53 -0.48 7.25
C VAL A 29 0.91 -1.12 8.58
N ASN A 30 2.03 -1.82 8.65
CA ASN A 30 2.53 -2.40 9.90
C ASN A 30 3.19 -1.37 10.83
N VAL A 31 3.55 -0.18 10.35
CA VAL A 31 4.15 0.87 11.19
C VAL A 31 3.19 1.31 12.29
N GLY A 32 3.59 1.02 13.54
CA GLY A 32 2.83 1.40 14.73
C GLY A 32 1.67 0.46 15.06
N GLN A 33 1.51 -0.66 14.36
CA GLN A 33 0.59 -1.70 14.81
C GLN A 33 1.17 -2.46 16.01
N ALA A 34 0.33 -2.72 17.02
CA ALA A 34 0.70 -3.52 18.17
C ALA A 34 1.05 -4.97 17.79
N LYS A 35 0.46 -5.48 16.71
CA LYS A 35 0.75 -6.80 16.13
C LYS A 35 0.89 -6.66 14.62
N PRO A 36 2.10 -6.83 14.06
CA PRO A 36 2.30 -6.71 12.63
C PRO A 36 1.57 -7.82 11.88
N ILE A 37 0.99 -7.47 10.74
CA ILE A 37 0.33 -8.39 9.82
C ILE A 37 1.41 -9.21 9.11
N ALA A 38 1.29 -10.53 9.17
CA ALA A 38 2.15 -11.43 8.42
C ALA A 38 1.84 -11.36 6.91
N VAL A 39 2.86 -11.52 6.07
CA VAL A 39 2.75 -11.50 4.60
C VAL A 39 1.69 -12.49 4.09
N SER A 40 1.59 -13.67 4.69
CA SER A 40 0.59 -14.69 4.34
C SER A 40 -0.84 -14.22 4.58
N THR A 41 -1.07 -13.51 5.69
CA THR A 41 -2.36 -12.94 6.06
C THR A 41 -2.72 -11.76 5.16
N TRP A 42 -1.74 -10.90 4.89
CA TRP A 42 -1.89 -9.81 3.94
C TRP A 42 -2.31 -10.28 2.55
N LYS A 43 -1.63 -11.30 2.02
CA LYS A 43 -1.98 -11.93 0.74
C LYS A 43 -3.37 -12.58 0.76
N ALA A 44 -3.82 -13.09 1.91
CA ALA A 44 -5.16 -13.64 2.06
C ALA A 44 -6.25 -12.56 1.94
N TYR A 45 -6.00 -11.35 2.48
CA TYR A 45 -6.90 -10.20 2.35
C TYR A 45 -7.00 -9.69 0.91
N LEU A 46 -5.88 -9.70 0.18
CA LEU A 46 -5.80 -9.24 -1.21
C LEU A 46 -6.20 -10.29 -2.25
N ALA A 47 -6.45 -11.53 -1.83
CA ALA A 47 -6.84 -12.61 -2.72
C ALA A 47 -8.23 -12.37 -3.34
N SER A 48 -8.50 -12.98 -4.50
CA SER A 48 -9.84 -13.02 -5.07
C SER A 48 -10.78 -13.82 -4.16
N ARG A 49 -12.05 -13.40 -4.05
CA ARG A 49 -13.08 -14.07 -3.23
C ARG A 49 -13.31 -15.54 -3.63
N ALA A 50 -12.98 -15.91 -4.87
CA ALA A 50 -13.03 -17.30 -5.34
C ALA A 50 -11.87 -18.18 -4.81
N SER A 51 -10.84 -17.58 -4.20
CA SER A 51 -9.68 -18.31 -3.70
C SER A 51 -9.97 -18.99 -2.37
N LYS A 52 -9.55 -20.26 -2.23
CA LYS A 52 -9.62 -21.00 -0.94
C LYS A 52 -8.81 -20.33 0.18
N ARG A 53 -7.83 -19.49 -0.17
CA ARG A 53 -6.99 -18.77 0.78
C ARG A 53 -7.52 -17.37 1.08
N TRP A 54 -8.64 -16.97 0.49
CA TRP A 54 -9.24 -15.66 0.75
C TRP A 54 -9.70 -15.54 2.19
N ARG A 55 -9.44 -14.38 2.78
CA ARG A 55 -9.94 -13.97 4.08
C ARG A 55 -10.51 -12.58 3.96
N ASP A 56 -11.60 -12.33 4.68
CA ASP A 56 -12.15 -10.99 4.74
C ASP A 56 -11.16 -10.05 5.45
N CYS A 57 -10.97 -8.86 4.88
CA CYS A 57 -10.07 -7.86 5.45
C CYS A 57 -10.81 -7.13 6.58
N PRO A 58 -10.31 -7.16 7.83
CA PRO A 58 -10.97 -6.48 8.94
C PRO A 58 -11.08 -4.98 8.68
N GLU A 59 -12.22 -4.39 9.05
CA GLU A 59 -12.46 -2.96 8.86
C GLU A 59 -11.41 -2.09 9.58
N THR A 60 -10.93 -2.53 10.74
CA THR A 60 -9.86 -1.83 11.50
C THR A 60 -8.55 -1.74 10.73
N ILE A 61 -8.17 -2.80 10.01
CA ILE A 61 -6.99 -2.82 9.16
C ILE A 61 -7.20 -1.91 7.94
N LEU A 62 -8.38 -1.97 7.31
CA LEU A 62 -8.71 -1.10 6.19
C LEU A 62 -8.71 0.37 6.58
N ALA A 63 -9.26 0.72 7.74
CA ALA A 63 -9.26 2.08 8.27
C ALA A 63 -7.84 2.59 8.53
N HIS A 64 -6.98 1.75 9.13
CA HIS A 64 -5.57 2.09 9.33
C HIS A 64 -4.82 2.29 8.00
N ALA A 65 -5.06 1.39 7.04
CA ALA A 65 -4.45 1.48 5.71
C ALA A 65 -4.88 2.74 4.95
N LYS A 66 -6.16 3.14 5.04
CA LYS A 66 -6.63 4.42 4.47
C LYS A 66 -5.88 5.60 5.05
N SER A 67 -5.61 5.61 6.36
CA SER A 67 -4.84 6.69 7.01
C SER A 67 -3.38 6.70 6.59
N ARG A 68 -2.74 5.53 6.44
CA ARG A 68 -1.31 5.43 6.10
C ARG A 68 -1.04 5.67 4.63
N LEU A 69 -1.80 5.00 3.76
CA LEU A 69 -1.60 5.01 2.31
C LEU A 69 -2.30 6.22 1.64
N GLY A 70 -3.32 6.80 2.29
CA GLY A 70 -4.02 7.98 1.79
C GLY A 70 -3.37 9.31 2.17
N ALA A 71 -2.46 9.33 3.15
CA ALA A 71 -1.76 10.54 3.58
C ALA A 71 -0.62 10.96 2.62
N ASP A 72 -0.14 10.04 1.77
CA ASP A 72 1.06 10.24 0.96
C ASP A 72 0.79 10.88 -0.43
N SER A 73 -0.38 11.47 -0.65
CA SER A 73 -0.58 12.32 -1.84
C SER A 73 0.15 13.68 -1.73
N ARG A 74 1.07 13.85 -0.78
CA ARG A 74 1.63 15.15 -0.39
C ARG A 74 3.14 15.17 -0.13
N ASP A 75 3.94 14.20 -0.54
CA ASP A 75 5.40 14.40 -0.51
C ASP A 75 6.13 13.44 -1.46
N SER A 76 6.08 13.73 -2.77
CA SER A 76 7.03 13.16 -3.74
C SER A 76 7.23 14.17 -4.87
N ILE A 77 7.57 15.40 -4.46
CA ILE A 77 8.25 16.37 -5.32
C ILE A 77 9.60 16.59 -4.63
N ALA A 78 10.68 16.41 -5.40
CA ALA A 78 12.08 16.69 -5.05
C ALA A 78 12.87 15.59 -4.31
N THR A 79 13.32 14.59 -5.07
CA THR A 79 14.77 14.32 -5.09
C THR A 79 15.20 13.81 -6.46
N ASN A 80 15.40 14.74 -7.39
CA ASN A 80 16.18 14.48 -8.58
C ASN A 80 17.15 15.64 -8.76
N GLN A 81 18.11 15.75 -7.84
CA GLN A 81 19.33 16.51 -8.05
C GLN A 81 20.50 15.54 -8.07
N THR A 82 20.81 15.07 -9.27
CA THR A 82 22.16 14.62 -9.63
C THR A 82 22.35 14.96 -11.09
N MET A 83 23.12 16.01 -11.37
CA MET A 83 24.24 15.94 -12.31
C MET A 83 25.26 16.99 -11.91
N ASP A 84 26.29 16.51 -11.20
CA ASP A 84 27.64 17.03 -11.33
C ASP A 84 28.02 16.95 -12.81
N THR A 85 28.46 18.06 -13.39
CA THR A 85 29.42 18.02 -14.50
C THR A 85 30.33 19.21 -14.37
N GLN A 86 31.40 18.99 -13.62
CA GLN A 86 32.64 19.74 -13.68
C GLN A 86 33.10 19.93 -15.14
N GLY A 87 32.94 21.15 -15.66
CA GLY A 87 33.40 21.57 -17.00
C GLY A 87 34.49 22.63 -16.90
N ARG A 88 35.73 22.17 -16.75
CA ARG A 88 36.98 22.93 -16.89
C ARG A 88 37.11 23.40 -18.35
N GLY A 89 37.36 24.69 -18.61
CA GLY A 89 37.54 25.17 -19.99
C GLY A 89 37.92 26.64 -20.14
N GLN A 90 39.21 26.90 -19.90
CA GLN A 90 40.09 27.96 -20.46
C GLN A 90 39.83 29.44 -20.11
#